data_AF-A0A942RNA6-F1
#
_entry.id   AF-A0A942RNA6-F1
#
_cell.length_a   1.000
_cell.length_b   1.000
_cell.length_c   1.000
_cell.angle_alpha   90.00
_cell.angle_beta   90.00
_cell.angle_gamma   90.00
#
_symmetry.space_group_name_H-M   'P 1'
#
loop_
_entity.id
_entity.type
_entity.pdbx_description
1 polymer ?
#
loop_
_entity_poly.entity_id
_entity_poly.type
_entity_poly.pdbx_seq_one_letter_code
_entity_poly.pdbx_strand_id
1 'polypeptide(L)' 'MKPKQFIVYVEQHRYGFLAYCPGLGCKARGQTEQEAIDNLQIEIAAFESPRDAKKPTKKNNSLPA' A
#
# COMPACT_ATOMS: atom_id res chain seq x y z
N MET A 1 14.58 10.07 17.40
CA MET A 1 14.28 9.74 15.98
C MET A 1 13.28 10.78 15.48
N LYS A 2 13.55 11.47 14.37
CA LYS A 2 12.58 12.43 13.80
C LYS A 2 11.45 11.64 13.12
N PRO A 3 10.18 12.04 13.27
CA PRO A 3 9.10 11.41 12.52
C PRO A 3 9.36 11.64 11.02
N LYS A 4 9.39 10.56 10.25
CA LYS A 4 9.41 10.67 8.79
C LYS A 4 7.97 10.89 8.35
N GLN A 5 7.70 12.05 7.78
CA GLN A 5 6.44 12.31 7.08
C GLN A 5 6.65 12.00 5.60
N PHE A 6 5.75 11.22 5.04
CA PHE A 6 5.72 10.92 3.61
C PHE A 6 4.54 11.64 2.97
N ILE A 7 4.76 12.18 1.77
CA ILE A 7 3.66 12.74 0.97
C ILE A 7 2.91 11.56 0.37
N VAL A 8 1.62 11.48 0.68
CA VAL A 8 0.69 10.50 0.13
C VAL A 8 -0.27 11.23 -0.80
N TYR A 9 -0.56 10.61 -1.94
CA TYR A 9 -1.57 11.05 -2.88
C TYR A 9 -2.73 10.08 -2.84
N VAL A 10 -3.95 10.60 -2.89
CA VAL A 10 -5.16 9.79 -3.00
C VAL A 10 -5.94 10.22 -4.23
N GLU A 11 -6.22 9.26 -5.09
CA GLU A 11 -7.00 9.45 -6.31
C GLU A 11 -8.34 8.74 -6.18
N GLN A 12 -9.43 9.45 -6.47
CA GLN A 12 -10.75 8.85 -6.55
C GLN A 12 -10.92 8.15 -7.91
N HIS A 13 -11.33 6.89 -7.87
CA HIS A 13 -11.70 6.08 -9.03
C HIS A 13 -13.20 5.76 -9.00
N ARG A 14 -13.71 5.27 -10.15
CA ARG A 14 -15.12 4.89 -10.33
C ARG A 14 -15.65 3.89 -9.29
N TYR A 15 -14.76 3.11 -8.67
CA TYR A 15 -15.11 2.03 -7.72
C TYR A 15 -14.39 2.15 -6.37
N GLY A 16 -13.91 3.34 -6.00
CA GLY A 16 -13.22 3.55 -4.72
C GLY A 16 -12.08 4.54 -4.82
N PHE A 17 -11.06 4.38 -3.98
CA PHE A 17 -9.92 5.27 -3.85
C PHE A 17 -8.62 4.49 -3.99
N LEU A 18 -7.64 5.11 -4.64
CA LEU A 18 -6.28 4.61 -4.77
C LEU A 18 -5.35 5.58 -4.03
N ALA A 19 -4.72 5.12 -2.98
CA ALA A 19 -3.68 5.86 -2.28
C ALA A 19 -2.30 5.38 -2.74
N TYR A 20 -1.36 6.28 -2.96
CA TYR A 20 0.01 5.93 -3.32
C TYR A 20 1.02 6.88 -2.69
N CYS A 21 2.20 6.36 -2.37
CA CYS A 21 3.32 7.11 -1.81
C CYS A 21 4.51 7.01 -2.78
N PRO A 22 4.77 8.03 -3.61
CA PRO A 22 5.83 7.98 -4.61
C PRO A 22 7.23 7.88 -4.00
N GLY A 23 7.42 8.36 -2.77
CA GLY A 23 8.69 8.27 -2.06
C GLY A 23 9.11 6.84 -1.69
N LEU A 24 8.17 5.90 -1.61
CA LEU A 24 8.42 4.50 -1.24
C LEU A 24 7.96 3.51 -2.32
N GLY A 25 7.19 3.95 -3.31
CA GLY A 25 6.61 3.09 -4.33
C GLY A 25 5.47 2.21 -3.83
N CYS A 26 4.94 2.45 -2.62
CA CYS A 26 3.78 1.75 -2.11
C CYS A 26 2.47 2.33 -2.66
N LYS A 27 1.48 1.45 -2.80
CA LYS A 27 0.16 1.76 -3.35
C LYS A 27 -0.87 0.86 -2.70
N ALA A 28 -2.03 1.41 -2.38
CA ALA A 28 -3.12 0.71 -1.74
C ALA A 28 -4.46 1.20 -2.27
N ARG A 29 -5.46 0.33 -2.25
CA ARG A 29 -6.83 0.65 -2.67
C ARG A 29 -7.76 0.52 -1.48
N GLY A 30 -8.83 1.30 -1.48
CA GLY A 30 -9.92 1.17 -0.53
C GLY A 30 -11.23 1.61 -1.15
N GLN A 31 -12.36 1.17 -0.60
CA GLN A 31 -13.68 1.66 -1.02
C GLN A 31 -13.91 3.11 -0.61
N THR A 32 -13.29 3.54 0.48
CA THR A 32 -13.29 4.92 0.97
C THR A 32 -11.89 5.50 0.99
N GLU A 33 -11.79 6.84 1.05
CA GLU A 33 -10.51 7.54 1.19
C GLU A 33 -9.75 7.06 2.43
N GLN A 34 -10.45 6.96 3.57
CA GLN A 34 -9.88 6.50 4.83
C GLN A 34 -9.34 5.07 4.73
N GLU A 35 -10.08 4.16 4.09
CA GLU A 35 -9.67 2.76 3.90
C GLU A 35 -8.43 2.66 2.99
N ALA A 36 -8.36 3.49 1.94
CA ALA A 36 -7.19 3.52 1.06
C ALA A 36 -5.94 4.01 1.80
N ILE A 37 -6.10 5.01 2.69
CA ILE A 37 -5.01 5.53 3.53
C ILE A 37 -4.57 4.48 4.56
N ASP A 38 -5.50 3.83 5.25
CA ASP A 38 -5.20 2.80 6.27
C ASP A 38 -4.42 1.63 5.65
N ASN A 39 -4.90 1.13 4.49
CA ASN A 39 -4.19 0.10 3.73
C ASN A 39 -2.80 0.56 3.26
N LEU A 40 -2.63 1.85 2.91
CA LEU A 40 -1.32 2.38 2.52
C LEU A 40 -0.37 2.48 3.71
N GLN A 41 -0.86 2.83 4.90
CA GLN A 41 -0.04 2.88 6.11
C GLN A 41 0.57 1.52 6.45
N ILE A 42 -0.19 0.43 6.26
CA ILE A 42 0.31 -0.94 6.44
C ILE A 42 1.49 -1.22 5.49
N GLU A 43 1.36 -0.83 4.23
CA GLU A 43 2.44 -1.00 3.25
C GLU A 43 3.67 -0.15 3.61
N ILE A 44 3.47 1.11 4.03
CA ILE A 44 4.57 1.99 4.48
C ILE A 44 5.30 1.37 5.70
N ALA A 45 4.55 0.84 6.67
CA ALA A 45 5.11 0.19 7.86
C ALA A 45 5.93 -1.05 7.50
N ALA A 46 5.51 -1.82 6.48
CA ALA A 46 6.26 -2.95 5.96
C ALA A 46 7.60 -2.52 5.32
N PHE A 47 7.65 -1.35 4.69
CA PHE A 47 8.89 -0.78 4.13
C PHE A 47 9.83 -0.22 5.19
N GLU A 48 9.33 0.38 6.27
CA GLU A 48 10.17 0.90 7.36
C GLU A 48 10.72 -0.19 8.29
N SER A 49 10.16 -1.41 8.24
CA SER A 49 10.68 -2.60 8.93
C SER A 49 11.29 -3.64 7.98
N PRO A 50 12.42 -3.34 7.29
CA PRO A 50 13.04 -4.26 6.35
C PRO A 50 13.79 -5.45 6.99
N ARG A 51 13.61 -5.75 8.29
CA ARG A 51 14.25 -6.92 8.90
C ARG A 51 13.52 -8.25 8.63
N ASP A 52 12.24 -8.25 8.23
CA ASP A 52 11.48 -9.51 8.04
C ASP A 52 10.45 -9.51 6.88
N ALA A 53 10.47 -8.54 5.97
CA ALA A 53 9.53 -8.53 4.84
C ALA A 53 10.00 -9.44 3.70
N LYS A 54 9.81 -10.75 3.88
CA LYS A 54 9.78 -11.75 2.82
C LYS A 54 8.76 -11.27 1.77
N LYS A 55 9.28 -10.78 0.64
CA LYS A 55 8.60 -10.41 -0.62
C LYS A 55 7.18 -11.02 -0.71
N PRO A 56 6.09 -10.22 -0.85
CA PRO A 56 4.78 -10.80 -1.07
C PRO A 56 4.84 -11.59 -2.37
N THR A 57 4.77 -12.92 -2.25
CA THR A 57 4.66 -13.82 -3.39
C THR A 57 3.35 -13.49 -4.09
N LYS A 58 3.49 -12.96 -5.31
CA LYS A 58 2.43 -12.91 -6.33
C LYS A 58 1.70 -14.25 -6.27
N LYS A 59 0.47 -14.28 -5.75
CA LYS A 59 -0.37 -15.47 -5.70
C LYS A 59 -0.80 -15.77 -7.14
N ASN A 60 0.06 -16.44 -7.90
CA ASN A 60 -0.32 -17.04 -9.16
C ASN A 60 -1.26 -18.20 -8.81
N ASN A 61 -2.56 -17.93 -8.80
CA ASN A 61 -3.57 -18.99 -8.83
C ASN A 61 -3.44 -19.70 -10.17
N SER A 62 -2.61 -20.74 -10.21
CA SER A 62 -2.73 -21.79 -11.23
C SER A 62 -4.05 -22.51 -10.95
N LEU A 63 -5.07 -22.28 -11.78
CA LEU A 63 -6.21 -23.19 -11.86
C LEU A 63 -5.68 -24.57 -12.31
N PRO A 64 -6.01 -25.69 -11.63
CA PRO A 64 -5.87 -26.98 -12.28
C PRO A 64 -6.91 -27.11 -13.39
N ALA A 65 -6.47 -27.74 -14.48
CA ALA A 65 -7.23 -28.09 -15.66
C ALA A 65 -8.36 -29.10 -15.37
#